data_AF-A0A7Y7DIL2-F1
#
_entry.id   AF-A0A7Y7DIL2-F1
#
_cell.length_a   1.000
_cell.length_b   1.000
_cell.length_c   1.000
_cell.angle_alpha   90.00
_cell.angle_beta   90.00
_cell.angle_gamma   90.00
#
_symmetry.space_group_name_H-M   'P 1'
#
loop_
_entity.id
_entity.type
_entity.pdbx_description
1 polymer ?
#
loop_
_entity_poly.entity_id
_entity_poly.type
_entity_poly.pdbx_seq_one_letter_code
_entity_poly.pdbx_strand_id
1 'polypeptide(L)'
;MKRIKLIVFMLLASYSCTTKKSKTNITIFFEGIKKDTIFIGSWAPLSNSEKIDTVYISDGKLKYFLSINELNKIAIVPKSSALSNKKLITSSANIINLWMNKKDKMYINAKVHKNIIDYSVYGNNFSEQHSEARKKFLKLLEKSHQLRIKKSTYPINQRNDSIKKLINEESKKLFFKRIELAISFVEKNKNYEYSAWLLFNVINTNNKEKVIELFNELSSEVKASFWGIKLSKMVNGFKAFRTGYLFPEINTKTVTGKTINLKNYRGKYLLIDFWGSWCGPCIDEIPKLKEYYKNYNSKLEILGIACNDNKNKLSELISKMNIKWDNILSSNLKNDTNNFVDKFQIRVYPTKVLLDKNGHVIKTYIGSDKELFKDMDNLFK
;
A
#
# COMPACT_ATOMS: atom_id res chain seq x y z
N MET A 1 -28.64 66.93 -45.80
CA MET A 1 -28.98 65.49 -45.79
C MET A 1 -28.05 64.77 -44.82
N LYS A 2 -28.64 64.00 -43.88
CA LYS A 2 -28.02 63.50 -42.63
C LYS A 2 -26.90 62.49 -42.90
N ARG A 3 -25.71 62.70 -42.31
CA ARG A 3 -24.62 61.70 -42.24
C ARG A 3 -24.93 60.71 -41.11
N ILE A 4 -25.17 59.45 -41.46
CA ILE A 4 -25.36 58.35 -40.51
C ILE A 4 -23.97 57.92 -40.00
N LYS A 5 -23.70 58.14 -38.71
CA LYS A 5 -22.55 57.53 -38.01
C LYS A 5 -22.93 56.10 -37.63
N LEU A 6 -22.32 55.12 -38.29
CA LEU A 6 -22.44 53.71 -37.94
C LEU A 6 -21.56 53.45 -36.70
N ILE A 7 -22.17 53.30 -35.53
CA ILE A 7 -21.50 52.90 -34.30
C ILE A 7 -21.35 51.38 -34.34
N VAL A 8 -20.12 50.91 -34.54
CA VAL A 8 -19.77 49.48 -34.44
C VAL A 8 -19.70 49.11 -32.97
N PHE A 9 -20.71 48.40 -32.47
CA PHE A 9 -20.67 47.75 -31.16
C PHE A 9 -19.74 46.53 -31.24
N MET A 10 -18.51 46.66 -30.76
CA MET A 10 -17.65 45.50 -30.48
C MET A 10 -18.26 44.72 -29.31
N LEU A 11 -18.94 43.62 -29.62
CA LEU A 11 -19.31 42.59 -28.66
C LEU A 11 -18.01 41.94 -28.14
N LEU A 12 -17.52 42.42 -27.00
CA LEU A 12 -16.57 41.70 -26.18
C LEU A 12 -17.25 40.41 -25.69
N ALA A 13 -17.06 39.33 -26.44
CA ALA A 13 -17.37 37.99 -25.99
C ALA A 13 -16.47 37.70 -24.78
N SER A 14 -17.00 37.89 -23.58
CA SER A 14 -16.40 37.36 -22.37
C SER A 14 -16.43 35.84 -22.47
N TYR A 15 -15.34 35.26 -22.97
CA TYR A 15 -15.05 33.85 -22.80
C TYR A 15 -14.89 33.59 -21.30
N SER A 16 -16.03 33.37 -20.63
CA SER A 16 -16.05 32.66 -19.36
C SER A 16 -15.50 31.28 -19.66
N CYS A 17 -14.21 31.12 -19.38
CA CYS A 17 -13.53 29.84 -19.38
C CYS A 17 -14.09 29.02 -18.20
N THR A 18 -15.33 28.56 -18.34
CA THR A 18 -15.84 27.46 -17.54
C THR A 18 -15.07 26.24 -18.00
N THR A 19 -13.94 26.00 -17.33
CA THR A 19 -13.28 24.70 -17.37
C THR A 19 -14.37 23.67 -17.12
N LYS A 20 -14.79 22.96 -18.18
CA LYS A 20 -15.73 21.84 -18.10
C LYS A 20 -15.06 20.85 -17.15
N LYS A 21 -15.36 20.92 -15.86
CA LYS A 21 -14.85 19.99 -14.85
C LYS A 21 -15.20 18.61 -15.39
N SER A 22 -14.20 17.88 -15.87
CA SER A 22 -14.35 16.49 -16.29
C SER A 22 -14.97 15.75 -15.11
N LYS A 23 -16.28 15.51 -15.14
CA LYS A 23 -16.97 14.83 -14.05
C LYS A 23 -16.74 13.33 -14.20
N THR A 24 -15.87 12.81 -13.35
CA THR A 24 -15.78 11.38 -13.03
C THR A 24 -17.18 10.86 -12.72
N ASN A 25 -17.58 9.77 -13.37
CA ASN A 25 -18.91 9.20 -13.16
C ASN A 25 -18.94 7.69 -13.25
N ILE A 26 -19.94 7.12 -12.60
CA ILE A 26 -20.24 5.70 -12.60
C ILE A 26 -21.66 5.54 -13.13
N THR A 27 -21.82 4.73 -14.17
CA THR A 27 -23.12 4.28 -14.66
C THR A 27 -23.26 2.80 -14.33
N ILE A 28 -24.32 2.43 -13.63
CA ILE A 28 -24.58 1.05 -13.20
C ILE A 28 -25.94 0.61 -13.72
N PHE A 29 -25.99 -0.61 -14.21
CA PHE A 29 -27.21 -1.33 -14.56
C PHE A 29 -27.33 -2.52 -13.62
N PHE A 30 -28.41 -2.56 -12.85
CA PHE A 30 -28.72 -3.64 -11.93
C PHE A 30 -29.73 -4.60 -12.56
N GLU A 31 -29.32 -5.84 -12.76
CA GLU A 31 -30.22 -6.97 -12.99
C GLU A 31 -30.64 -7.53 -11.62
N GLY A 32 -31.95 -7.69 -11.39
CA GLY A 32 -32.50 -8.17 -10.12
C GLY A 32 -32.90 -7.08 -9.12
N ILE A 33 -32.59 -5.81 -9.39
CA ILE A 33 -33.07 -4.66 -8.61
C ILE A 33 -33.72 -3.64 -9.54
N LYS A 34 -35.01 -3.37 -9.37
CA LYS A 34 -35.69 -2.24 -10.02
C LYS A 34 -35.68 -0.99 -9.14
N LYS A 35 -36.02 -1.15 -7.86
CA LYS A 35 -36.06 -0.07 -6.87
C LYS A 35 -35.25 -0.44 -5.64
N ASP A 36 -34.37 0.44 -5.18
CA ASP A 36 -33.62 0.24 -3.94
C ASP A 36 -32.99 1.55 -3.44
N THR A 37 -32.56 1.54 -2.18
CA THR A 37 -31.64 2.53 -1.63
C THR A 37 -30.21 2.03 -1.82
N ILE A 38 -29.37 2.82 -2.45
CA ILE A 38 -27.96 2.52 -2.72
C ILE A 38 -27.08 3.39 -1.82
N PHE A 39 -26.25 2.75 -1.00
CA PHE A 39 -25.20 3.45 -0.25
C PHE A 39 -23.92 3.48 -1.08
N ILE A 40 -23.27 4.64 -1.16
CA ILE A 40 -22.05 4.85 -1.93
C ILE A 40 -21.01 5.46 -1.02
N GLY A 41 -19.92 4.73 -0.76
CA GLY A 41 -18.77 5.24 -0.03
C GLY A 41 -17.58 5.45 -0.98
N SER A 42 -16.81 6.51 -0.75
CA SER A 42 -15.54 6.76 -1.43
C SER A 42 -14.46 7.10 -0.41
N TRP A 43 -13.30 6.45 -0.55
CA TRP A 43 -12.14 6.62 0.33
C TRP A 43 -10.90 6.91 -0.49
N ALA A 44 -10.21 7.99 -0.15
CA ALA A 44 -8.98 8.37 -0.80
C ALA A 44 -7.79 7.99 0.11
N PRO A 45 -6.98 6.98 -0.24
CA PRO A 45 -6.01 6.37 0.67
C PRO A 45 -4.80 7.27 0.95
N LEU A 46 -4.54 8.30 0.14
CA LEU A 46 -3.41 9.19 0.31
C LEU A 46 -3.74 10.36 1.26
N SER A 47 -4.89 11.01 1.05
CA SER A 47 -5.40 12.08 1.92
C SER A 47 -6.15 11.57 3.16
N ASN A 48 -6.50 10.28 3.19
CA ASN A 48 -7.40 9.70 4.20
C ASN A 48 -8.77 10.39 4.26
N SER A 49 -9.23 10.93 3.13
CA SER A 49 -10.56 11.53 3.02
C SER A 49 -11.62 10.48 2.71
N GLU A 50 -12.79 10.64 3.32
CA GLU A 50 -13.94 9.76 3.14
C GLU A 50 -15.19 10.58 2.81
N LYS A 51 -16.05 10.02 1.96
CA LYS A 51 -17.39 10.53 1.71
C LYS A 51 -18.37 9.37 1.59
N ILE A 52 -19.51 9.49 2.25
CA ILE A 52 -20.64 8.57 2.14
C ILE A 52 -21.82 9.34 1.56
N ASP A 53 -22.55 8.70 0.65
CA ASP A 53 -23.75 9.21 0.01
C ASP A 53 -24.83 8.13 -0.05
N THR A 54 -26.07 8.53 -0.25
CA THR A 54 -27.23 7.64 -0.36
C THR A 54 -28.10 8.07 -1.52
N VAL A 55 -28.38 7.15 -2.44
CA VAL A 55 -29.16 7.41 -3.66
C VAL A 55 -30.32 6.42 -3.74
N TYR A 56 -31.50 6.88 -4.14
CA TYR A 56 -32.62 5.99 -4.48
C TYR A 56 -32.66 5.76 -5.99
N ILE A 57 -32.86 4.51 -6.41
CA ILE A 57 -33.07 4.14 -7.82
C ILE A 57 -34.49 3.60 -8.01
N SER A 58 -35.07 3.80 -9.19
CA SER A 58 -36.45 3.39 -9.51
C SER A 58 -36.61 2.55 -10.79
N ASP A 59 -35.57 2.49 -11.63
CA ASP A 59 -35.54 1.82 -12.94
C ASP A 59 -34.39 0.81 -13.08
N GLY A 60 -33.76 0.43 -11.97
CA GLY A 60 -32.58 -0.46 -11.96
C GLY A 60 -31.32 0.17 -12.54
N LYS A 61 -31.32 1.48 -12.81
CA LYS A 61 -30.16 2.21 -13.32
C LYS A 61 -29.69 3.25 -12.32
N LEU A 62 -28.38 3.41 -12.22
CA LEU A 62 -27.76 4.48 -11.44
C LEU A 62 -26.77 5.21 -12.33
N LYS A 63 -26.87 6.54 -12.39
CA LYS A 63 -25.79 7.40 -12.89
C LYS A 63 -25.36 8.33 -11.77
N TYR A 64 -24.14 8.12 -11.28
CA TYR A 64 -23.61 8.82 -10.11
C TYR A 64 -22.34 9.59 -10.49
N PHE A 65 -22.25 10.85 -10.04
CA PHE A 65 -21.12 11.72 -10.32
C PHE A 65 -20.28 11.91 -9.06
N LEU A 66 -18.97 11.71 -9.18
CA LEU A 66 -18.02 11.91 -8.09
C LEU A 66 -17.08 13.06 -8.39
N SER A 67 -16.71 13.80 -7.35
CA SER A 67 -15.64 14.79 -7.42
C SER A 67 -14.43 14.23 -6.68
N ILE A 68 -13.58 13.49 -7.39
CA ILE A 68 -12.35 12.93 -6.84
C ILE A 68 -11.12 13.61 -7.45
N ASN A 69 -10.09 13.84 -6.64
CA ASN A 69 -8.85 14.49 -7.08
C ASN A 69 -7.64 13.55 -7.10
N GLU A 70 -7.80 12.34 -6.54
CA GLU A 70 -6.79 11.29 -6.48
C GLU A 70 -7.46 9.92 -6.66
N LEU A 71 -6.68 8.85 -6.56
CA LEU A 71 -7.18 7.48 -6.64
C LEU A 71 -8.09 7.21 -5.44
N ASN A 72 -9.36 6.88 -5.67
CA ASN A 72 -10.30 6.51 -4.62
C ASN A 72 -10.72 5.04 -4.73
N LYS A 73 -10.85 4.38 -3.57
CA LYS A 73 -11.64 3.16 -3.44
C LYS A 73 -13.11 3.56 -3.35
N ILE A 74 -13.97 2.93 -4.17
CA ILE A 74 -15.42 3.14 -4.13
C ILE A 74 -16.10 1.84 -3.69
N ALA A 75 -17.06 1.94 -2.78
CA ALA A 75 -17.94 0.83 -2.41
C ALA A 75 -19.39 1.22 -2.67
N ILE A 76 -20.11 0.36 -3.38
CA ILE A 76 -21.52 0.58 -3.73
C ILE A 76 -22.32 -0.60 -3.17
N VAL A 77 -23.30 -0.28 -2.34
CA VAL A 77 -24.05 -1.25 -1.54
C VAL A 77 -25.55 -1.02 -1.75
N PRO A 78 -26.20 -1.82 -2.62
CA PRO A 78 -27.65 -1.90 -2.63
C PRO A 78 -28.15 -2.41 -1.27
N LYS A 79 -29.07 -1.67 -0.63
CA LYS A 79 -29.60 -2.01 0.70
C LYS A 79 -30.21 -3.40 0.70
N SER A 80 -30.96 -3.75 -0.36
CA SER A 80 -31.55 -5.09 -0.53
C SER A 80 -30.52 -6.22 -0.49
N SER A 81 -29.34 -6.02 -1.10
CA SER A 81 -28.26 -7.02 -1.13
C SER A 81 -27.56 -7.19 0.23
N ALA A 82 -27.61 -6.18 1.09
CA ALA A 82 -26.99 -6.17 2.40
C ALA A 82 -27.96 -6.55 3.54
N LEU A 83 -29.26 -6.54 3.28
CA LEU A 83 -30.26 -6.80 4.32
C LEU A 83 -30.34 -8.31 4.63
N SER A 84 -30.14 -8.66 5.89
CA SER A 84 -30.33 -10.02 6.41
C SER A 84 -30.86 -9.92 7.86
N ASN A 85 -32.00 -10.56 8.15
CA ASN A 85 -32.66 -10.52 9.46
C ASN A 85 -32.83 -9.10 10.02
N LYS A 86 -33.33 -8.17 9.19
CA LYS A 86 -33.51 -6.73 9.49
C LYS A 86 -32.22 -5.97 9.85
N LYS A 87 -31.04 -6.58 9.67
CA LYS A 87 -29.72 -5.96 9.88
C LYS A 87 -28.99 -5.81 8.55
N LEU A 88 -28.20 -4.75 8.42
CA LEU A 88 -27.30 -4.58 7.29
C LEU A 88 -26.00 -5.34 7.55
N ILE A 89 -25.74 -6.37 6.75
CA ILE A 89 -24.55 -7.20 6.80
C ILE A 89 -23.84 -7.08 5.46
N THR A 90 -22.71 -6.39 5.47
CA THR A 90 -21.92 -6.14 4.26
C THR A 90 -20.69 -7.04 4.21
N SER A 91 -20.24 -7.40 3.01
CA SER A 91 -19.03 -8.18 2.74
C SER A 91 -18.61 -8.01 1.29
N SER A 92 -17.44 -8.51 0.92
CA SER A 92 -17.03 -8.53 -0.50
C SER A 92 -17.95 -9.36 -1.42
N ALA A 93 -18.93 -10.11 -0.89
CA ALA A 93 -19.91 -10.82 -1.72
C ALA A 93 -21.03 -9.92 -2.26
N ASN A 94 -21.44 -8.91 -1.48
CA ASN A 94 -22.61 -8.06 -1.73
C ASN A 94 -22.28 -6.57 -1.80
N ILE A 95 -21.05 -6.25 -2.20
CA ILE A 95 -20.60 -4.89 -2.41
C ILE A 95 -19.89 -4.84 -3.76
N ILE A 96 -20.22 -3.85 -4.57
CA ILE A 96 -19.42 -3.52 -5.76
C ILE A 96 -18.24 -2.67 -5.28
N ASN A 97 -17.02 -3.21 -5.40
CA ASN A 97 -15.79 -2.53 -5.01
C ASN A 97 -15.00 -2.12 -6.24
N LEU A 98 -14.61 -0.85 -6.31
CA LEU A 98 -13.95 -0.24 -7.46
C LEU A 98 -12.76 0.61 -7.02
N TRP A 99 -11.87 0.88 -7.96
CA TRP A 99 -10.82 1.89 -7.84
C TRP A 99 -10.94 2.88 -8.99
N MET A 100 -10.88 4.17 -8.69
CA MET A 100 -11.24 5.22 -9.64
C MET A 100 -10.36 6.46 -9.52
N ASN A 101 -10.02 7.10 -10.63
CA ASN A 101 -9.27 8.36 -10.73
C ASN A 101 -10.12 9.53 -11.30
N LYS A 102 -9.60 10.76 -11.20
CA LYS A 102 -10.22 12.06 -11.60
C LYS A 102 -10.75 12.17 -13.05
N LYS A 103 -10.54 11.15 -13.89
CA LYS A 103 -11.00 11.14 -15.29
C LYS A 103 -11.78 9.88 -15.68
N ASP A 104 -11.89 8.91 -14.78
CA ASP A 104 -12.53 7.65 -15.10
C ASP A 104 -14.02 7.85 -15.33
N LYS A 105 -14.55 7.13 -16.32
CA LYS A 105 -15.97 7.00 -16.57
C LYS A 105 -16.25 5.50 -16.63
N MET A 106 -16.90 4.99 -15.59
CA MET A 106 -17.10 3.55 -15.47
C MET A 106 -18.53 3.15 -15.81
N TYR A 107 -18.64 2.01 -16.48
CA TYR A 107 -19.90 1.32 -16.76
C TYR A 107 -19.88 -0.02 -16.03
N ILE A 108 -20.96 -0.35 -15.34
CA ILE A 108 -21.04 -1.54 -14.50
C ILE A 108 -22.32 -2.27 -14.79
N ASN A 109 -22.21 -3.55 -15.15
CA ASN A 109 -23.35 -4.45 -15.22
C ASN A 109 -23.30 -5.34 -13.98
N ALA A 110 -24.28 -5.18 -13.08
CA ALA A 110 -24.34 -5.87 -11.81
C ALA A 110 -25.58 -6.78 -11.75
N LYS A 111 -25.38 -8.07 -11.55
CA LYS A 111 -26.43 -9.04 -11.31
C LYS A 111 -26.54 -9.30 -9.83
N VAL A 112 -27.69 -8.96 -9.25
CA VAL A 112 -27.97 -9.15 -7.83
C VAL A 112 -28.87 -10.37 -7.66
N HIS A 113 -28.37 -11.35 -6.91
CA HIS A 113 -29.13 -12.51 -6.51
C HIS A 113 -28.97 -12.72 -5.00
N LYS A 114 -30.04 -12.51 -4.23
CA LYS A 114 -30.02 -12.55 -2.77
C LYS A 114 -28.94 -11.61 -2.21
N ASN A 115 -28.03 -12.11 -1.38
CA ASN A 115 -26.92 -11.35 -0.80
C ASN A 115 -25.61 -11.52 -1.58
N ILE A 116 -25.68 -11.60 -2.92
CA ILE A 116 -24.52 -11.73 -3.80
C ILE A 116 -24.70 -10.78 -4.97
N ILE A 117 -23.60 -10.10 -5.33
CA ILE A 117 -23.52 -9.26 -6.52
C ILE A 117 -22.38 -9.77 -7.39
N ASP A 118 -22.73 -10.36 -8.53
CA ASP A 118 -21.80 -10.55 -9.64
C ASP A 118 -21.78 -9.28 -10.49
N TYR A 119 -20.61 -8.82 -10.91
CA TYR A 119 -20.53 -7.61 -11.71
C TYR A 119 -19.34 -7.60 -12.67
N SER A 120 -19.55 -6.99 -13.83
CA SER A 120 -18.48 -6.64 -14.78
C SER A 120 -18.35 -5.13 -14.83
N VAL A 121 -17.12 -4.63 -14.85
CA VAL A 121 -16.80 -3.20 -14.95
C VAL A 121 -16.18 -2.93 -16.31
N TYR A 122 -16.37 -1.71 -16.84
CA TYR A 122 -15.74 -1.21 -18.06
C TYR A 122 -15.38 0.28 -17.90
N GLY A 123 -14.42 0.77 -18.68
CA GLY A 123 -13.96 2.15 -18.71
C GLY A 123 -12.82 2.46 -17.72
N ASN A 124 -12.28 1.45 -17.04
CA ASN A 124 -11.10 1.56 -16.19
C ASN A 124 -10.40 0.20 -16.10
N ASN A 125 -9.15 0.13 -16.58
CA ASN A 125 -8.38 -1.10 -16.69
C ASN A 125 -8.23 -1.84 -15.34
N PHE A 126 -7.94 -1.14 -14.24
CA PHE A 126 -7.77 -1.78 -12.93
C PHE A 126 -9.06 -2.43 -12.42
N SER A 127 -10.18 -1.70 -12.48
CA SER A 127 -11.47 -2.19 -12.00
C SER A 127 -12.08 -3.26 -12.92
N GLU A 128 -11.76 -3.22 -14.23
CA GLU A 128 -12.02 -4.30 -15.19
C GLU A 128 -11.32 -5.59 -14.75
N GLN A 129 -9.99 -5.55 -14.58
CA GLN A 129 -9.18 -6.68 -14.11
C GLN A 129 -9.68 -7.22 -12.76
N HIS A 130 -10.04 -6.33 -11.83
CA HIS A 130 -10.63 -6.71 -10.56
C HIS A 130 -11.95 -7.48 -10.76
N SER A 131 -12.85 -6.97 -11.60
CA SER A 131 -14.14 -7.61 -11.86
C SER A 131 -13.98 -8.98 -12.54
N GLU A 132 -13.01 -9.13 -13.43
CA GLU A 132 -12.67 -10.41 -14.05
C GLU A 132 -12.14 -11.41 -13.01
N ALA A 133 -11.14 -11.01 -12.23
CA ALA A 133 -10.59 -11.86 -11.17
C ALA A 133 -11.68 -12.30 -10.19
N ARG A 134 -12.54 -11.35 -9.80
CA ARG A 134 -13.63 -11.55 -8.85
C ARG A 134 -14.56 -12.70 -9.23
N LYS A 135 -14.83 -12.94 -10.52
CA LYS A 135 -15.67 -14.07 -10.97
C LYS A 135 -15.17 -15.41 -10.43
N LYS A 136 -13.85 -15.59 -10.36
CA LYS A 136 -13.22 -16.80 -9.80
C LYS A 136 -13.40 -16.90 -8.27
N PHE A 137 -13.46 -15.76 -7.58
CA PHE A 137 -13.62 -15.70 -6.11
C PHE A 137 -15.07 -15.79 -5.65
N LEU A 138 -16.06 -15.60 -6.53
CA LEU A 138 -17.45 -15.35 -6.16
C LEU A 138 -18.02 -16.42 -5.22
N LYS A 139 -17.79 -17.71 -5.52
CA LYS A 139 -18.22 -18.84 -4.68
C LYS A 139 -17.59 -18.84 -3.28
N LEU A 140 -16.31 -18.46 -3.15
CA LEU A 140 -15.65 -18.35 -1.84
C LEU A 140 -16.17 -17.14 -1.05
N LEU A 141 -16.50 -16.06 -1.76
CA LEU A 141 -17.03 -14.85 -1.15
C LEU A 141 -18.47 -15.05 -0.66
N GLU A 142 -19.31 -15.75 -1.42
CA GLU A 142 -20.62 -16.20 -0.98
C GLU A 142 -20.54 -17.01 0.31
N LYS A 143 -19.70 -18.05 0.36
CA LYS A 143 -19.51 -18.86 1.58
C LYS A 143 -19.05 -18.01 2.76
N SER A 144 -18.11 -17.09 2.53
CA SER A 144 -17.63 -16.16 3.56
C SER A 144 -18.76 -15.26 4.07
N HIS A 145 -19.68 -14.85 3.21
CA HIS A 145 -20.85 -14.05 3.58
C HIS A 145 -21.87 -14.86 4.38
N GLN A 146 -22.16 -16.10 3.99
CA GLN A 146 -23.03 -17.02 4.73
C GLN A 146 -22.50 -17.25 6.16
N LEU A 147 -21.19 -17.44 6.32
CA LEU A 147 -20.57 -17.52 7.65
C LEU A 147 -20.73 -16.24 8.46
N ARG A 148 -20.65 -15.07 7.80
CA ARG A 148 -20.86 -13.77 8.47
C ARG A 148 -22.31 -13.61 8.94
N ILE A 149 -23.29 -14.02 8.13
CA ILE A 149 -24.71 -14.06 8.52
C ILE A 149 -24.87 -15.00 9.71
N LYS A 150 -24.39 -16.24 9.61
CA LYS A 150 -24.45 -17.24 10.70
C LYS A 150 -23.85 -16.69 11.99
N LYS A 151 -22.66 -16.08 11.95
CA LYS A 151 -22.01 -15.43 13.10
C LYS A 151 -22.85 -14.30 13.71
N SER A 152 -23.62 -13.57 12.90
CA SER A 152 -24.47 -12.46 13.36
C SER A 152 -25.78 -12.91 14.04
N THR A 153 -26.19 -14.17 13.82
CA THR A 153 -27.43 -14.72 14.40
C THR A 153 -27.25 -15.17 15.85
N TYR A 154 -26.02 -15.41 16.31
CA TYR A 154 -25.74 -15.78 17.69
C TYR A 154 -25.61 -14.53 18.59
N PRO A 155 -26.36 -14.46 19.72
CA PRO A 155 -26.17 -13.44 20.74
C PRO A 155 -24.71 -13.39 21.22
N ILE A 156 -24.18 -12.20 21.50
CA ILE A 156 -22.77 -12.03 21.91
C ILE A 156 -22.42 -12.88 23.14
N ASN A 157 -23.38 -13.05 24.05
CA ASN A 157 -23.32 -13.80 25.30
C ASN A 157 -23.67 -15.31 25.17
N GLN A 158 -24.08 -15.80 24.00
CA GLN A 158 -24.40 -17.22 23.76
C GLN A 158 -23.49 -17.86 22.70
N ARG A 159 -22.36 -17.23 22.40
CA ARG A 159 -21.31 -17.82 21.55
C ARG A 159 -20.57 -18.89 22.35
N ASN A 160 -21.18 -20.07 22.55
CA ASN A 160 -20.47 -21.23 23.07
C ASN A 160 -19.20 -21.49 22.23
N ASP A 161 -18.11 -21.87 22.90
CA ASP A 161 -16.77 -21.94 22.33
C ASP A 161 -16.69 -22.84 21.08
N SER A 162 -17.50 -23.90 21.02
CA SER A 162 -17.52 -24.87 19.92
C SER A 162 -18.01 -24.28 18.58
N ILE A 163 -19.11 -23.51 18.57
CA ILE A 163 -19.65 -22.87 17.34
C ILE A 163 -18.70 -21.78 16.84
N LYS A 164 -18.14 -20.99 17.76
CA LYS A 164 -17.16 -19.94 17.43
C LYS A 164 -15.91 -20.58 16.82
N LYS A 165 -15.43 -21.69 17.37
CA LYS A 165 -14.30 -22.47 16.84
C LYS A 165 -14.58 -22.95 15.42
N LEU A 166 -15.73 -23.59 15.17
CA LEU A 166 -16.10 -24.06 13.83
C LEU A 166 -16.14 -22.93 12.79
N ILE A 167 -16.79 -21.80 13.11
CA ILE A 167 -16.87 -20.63 12.21
C ILE A 167 -15.48 -20.06 11.93
N ASN A 168 -14.61 -20.00 12.94
CA ASN A 168 -13.24 -19.52 12.79
C ASN A 168 -12.41 -20.46 11.92
N GLU A 169 -12.52 -21.78 12.10
CA GLU A 169 -11.85 -22.79 11.29
C GLU A 169 -12.29 -22.72 9.83
N GLU A 170 -13.59 -22.60 9.57
CA GLU A 170 -14.10 -22.48 8.20
C GLU A 170 -13.70 -21.16 7.55
N SER A 171 -13.73 -20.05 8.31
CA SER A 171 -13.23 -18.74 7.85
C SER A 171 -11.74 -18.80 7.50
N LYS A 172 -10.94 -19.51 8.31
CA LYS A 172 -9.50 -19.73 8.07
C LYS A 172 -9.27 -20.57 6.81
N LYS A 173 -10.04 -21.64 6.60
CA LYS A 173 -10.00 -22.44 5.35
C LYS A 173 -10.34 -21.60 4.12
N LEU A 174 -11.40 -20.79 4.18
CA LEU A 174 -11.76 -19.89 3.09
C LEU A 174 -10.70 -18.83 2.82
N PHE A 175 -10.07 -18.31 3.87
CA PHE A 175 -8.96 -17.36 3.75
C PHE A 175 -7.79 -17.95 2.96
N PHE A 176 -7.33 -19.15 3.29
CA PHE A 176 -6.24 -19.81 2.56
C PHE A 176 -6.61 -20.14 1.11
N LYS A 177 -7.82 -20.65 0.86
CA LYS A 177 -8.30 -20.88 -0.52
C LYS A 177 -8.33 -19.60 -1.37
N ARG A 178 -8.63 -18.45 -0.74
CA ARG A 178 -8.55 -17.16 -1.43
C ARG A 178 -7.10 -16.76 -1.74
N ILE A 179 -6.15 -17.07 -0.87
CA ILE A 179 -4.74 -16.81 -1.14
C ILE A 179 -4.25 -17.67 -2.30
N GLU A 180 -4.55 -18.97 -2.29
CA GLU A 180 -4.20 -19.90 -3.38
C GLU A 180 -4.76 -19.40 -4.73
N LEU A 181 -6.03 -18.99 -4.74
CA LEU A 181 -6.66 -18.47 -5.94
C LEU A 181 -6.06 -17.13 -6.39
N ALA A 182 -5.65 -16.27 -5.45
CA ALA A 182 -4.95 -15.02 -5.76
C ALA A 182 -3.59 -15.29 -6.40
N ILE A 183 -2.80 -16.21 -5.83
CA ILE A 183 -1.51 -16.64 -6.37
C ILE A 183 -1.68 -17.21 -7.78
N SER A 184 -2.61 -18.16 -7.97
CA SER A 184 -2.87 -18.76 -9.28
C SER A 184 -3.37 -17.75 -10.32
N PHE A 185 -4.12 -16.73 -9.90
CA PHE A 185 -4.51 -15.64 -10.79
C PHE A 185 -3.30 -14.83 -11.24
N VAL A 186 -2.41 -14.45 -10.30
CA VAL A 186 -1.20 -13.65 -10.58
C VAL A 186 -0.26 -14.40 -11.53
N GLU A 187 -0.05 -15.70 -11.33
CA GLU A 187 0.80 -16.54 -12.18
C GLU A 187 0.41 -16.49 -13.66
N LYS A 188 -0.88 -16.31 -13.95
CA LYS A 188 -1.44 -16.23 -15.31
C LYS A 188 -1.56 -14.81 -15.84
N ASN A 189 -1.43 -13.79 -14.99
CA ASN A 189 -1.76 -12.39 -15.31
C ASN A 189 -0.70 -11.40 -14.77
N LYS A 190 0.57 -11.63 -15.11
CA LYS A 190 1.73 -10.85 -14.61
C LYS A 190 1.78 -9.41 -15.13
N ASN A 191 1.00 -9.13 -16.19
CA ASN A 191 0.82 -7.82 -16.80
C ASN A 191 -0.40 -7.05 -16.25
N TYR A 192 -1.14 -7.60 -15.28
CA TYR A 192 -2.29 -6.92 -14.68
C TYR A 192 -1.84 -6.12 -13.46
N GLU A 193 -2.17 -4.83 -13.39
CA GLU A 193 -1.94 -4.03 -12.18
C GLU A 193 -2.70 -4.63 -10.98
N TYR A 194 -3.88 -5.21 -11.20
CA TYR A 194 -4.63 -5.91 -10.15
C TYR A 194 -3.84 -7.05 -9.50
N SER A 195 -2.93 -7.70 -10.24
CA SER A 195 -2.04 -8.73 -9.68
C SER A 195 -1.12 -8.16 -8.59
N ALA A 196 -0.61 -6.93 -8.75
CA ALA A 196 0.16 -6.26 -7.71
C ALA A 196 -0.69 -5.98 -6.45
N TRP A 197 -1.96 -5.59 -6.62
CA TRP A 197 -2.88 -5.42 -5.49
C TRP A 197 -3.17 -6.73 -4.76
N LEU A 198 -3.38 -7.84 -5.49
CA LEU A 198 -3.56 -9.16 -4.89
C LEU A 198 -2.34 -9.55 -4.04
N LEU A 199 -1.14 -9.47 -4.62
CA LEU A 199 0.11 -9.76 -3.90
C LEU A 199 0.33 -8.84 -2.69
N PHE A 200 -0.02 -7.55 -2.80
CA PHE A 200 0.03 -6.62 -1.67
C PHE A 200 -0.84 -7.07 -0.48
N ASN A 201 -1.98 -7.71 -0.74
CA ASN A 201 -2.83 -8.28 0.32
C ASN A 201 -2.35 -9.65 0.82
N VAL A 202 -1.48 -10.35 0.08
CA VAL A 202 -0.94 -11.66 0.44
C VAL A 202 0.40 -11.55 1.19
N ILE A 203 1.18 -10.48 1.00
CA ILE A 203 2.56 -10.38 1.54
C ILE A 203 2.66 -10.48 3.07
N ASN A 204 1.62 -10.11 3.82
CA ASN A 204 1.63 -10.23 5.28
C ASN A 204 1.26 -11.64 5.80
N THR A 205 1.09 -12.60 4.89
CA THR A 205 0.81 -14.01 5.22
C THR A 205 2.09 -14.83 5.31
N ASN A 206 1.98 -16.15 5.45
CA ASN A 206 3.11 -17.08 5.35
C ASN A 206 3.61 -17.31 3.91
N ASN A 207 3.08 -16.60 2.91
CA ASN A 207 3.44 -16.74 1.49
C ASN A 207 4.44 -15.68 0.99
N LYS A 208 5.20 -15.04 1.90
CA LYS A 208 6.12 -13.93 1.58
C LYS A 208 7.10 -14.28 0.47
N GLU A 209 7.74 -15.44 0.55
CA GLU A 209 8.73 -15.89 -0.44
C GLU A 209 8.09 -16.02 -1.83
N LYS A 210 6.91 -16.67 -1.92
CA LYS A 210 6.16 -16.78 -3.18
C LYS A 210 5.72 -15.41 -3.72
N VAL A 211 5.36 -14.48 -2.84
CA VAL A 211 5.04 -13.09 -3.25
C VAL A 211 6.26 -12.39 -3.85
N ILE A 212 7.46 -12.61 -3.30
CA ILE A 212 8.70 -12.02 -3.82
C ILE A 212 9.06 -12.59 -5.18
N GLU A 213 8.96 -13.91 -5.32
CA GLU A 213 9.12 -14.62 -6.60
C GLU A 213 8.19 -14.00 -7.66
N LEU A 214 6.88 -13.99 -7.41
CA LEU A 214 5.90 -13.45 -8.33
C LEU A 214 6.07 -11.95 -8.60
N PHE A 215 6.46 -11.17 -7.59
CA PHE A 215 6.76 -9.75 -7.77
C PHE A 215 7.90 -9.55 -8.77
N ASN A 216 8.96 -10.35 -8.71
CA ASN A 216 10.08 -10.26 -9.66
C ASN A 216 9.63 -10.59 -11.10
N GLU A 217 8.60 -11.42 -11.26
CA GLU A 217 8.05 -11.81 -12.57
C GLU A 217 7.00 -10.83 -13.13
N LEU A 218 6.50 -9.87 -12.34
CA LEU A 218 5.58 -8.84 -12.84
C LEU A 218 6.25 -7.97 -13.91
N SER A 219 5.45 -7.48 -14.86
CA SER A 219 5.93 -6.59 -15.92
C SER A 219 6.46 -5.25 -15.36
N SER A 220 7.30 -4.57 -16.14
CA SER A 220 7.82 -3.23 -15.80
C SER A 220 6.71 -2.23 -15.54
N GLU A 221 5.67 -2.26 -16.36
CA GLU A 221 4.51 -1.36 -16.27
C GLU A 221 3.75 -1.62 -14.97
N VAL A 222 3.55 -2.90 -14.60
CA VAL A 222 2.91 -3.26 -13.34
C VAL A 222 3.75 -2.82 -12.15
N LYS A 223 5.07 -3.02 -12.18
CA LYS A 223 5.96 -2.57 -11.09
C LYS A 223 5.97 -1.04 -10.92
N ALA A 224 5.81 -0.29 -12.03
CA ALA A 224 5.74 1.17 -12.04
C ALA A 224 4.35 1.73 -11.67
N SER A 225 3.31 0.90 -11.66
CA SER A 225 1.95 1.28 -11.29
C SER A 225 1.80 1.65 -9.81
N PHE A 226 0.65 2.23 -9.42
CA PHE A 226 0.39 2.61 -8.03
C PHE A 226 0.53 1.40 -7.08
N TRP A 227 -0.09 0.27 -7.42
CA TRP A 227 0.00 -0.94 -6.60
C TRP A 227 1.34 -1.65 -6.71
N GLY A 228 2.01 -1.57 -7.86
CA GLY A 228 3.38 -2.05 -8.03
C GLY A 228 4.35 -1.35 -7.08
N ILE A 229 4.27 -0.02 -6.98
CA ILE A 229 5.09 0.78 -6.07
C ILE A 229 4.79 0.43 -4.61
N LYS A 230 3.51 0.28 -4.24
CA LYS A 230 3.11 -0.10 -2.87
C LYS A 230 3.60 -1.51 -2.51
N LEU A 231 3.48 -2.47 -3.42
CA LEU A 231 4.00 -3.82 -3.24
C LEU A 231 5.53 -3.84 -3.16
N SER A 232 6.21 -3.09 -4.04
CA SER A 232 7.68 -2.97 -4.04
C SER A 232 8.21 -2.49 -2.70
N LYS A 233 7.55 -1.51 -2.05
CA LYS A 233 7.92 -1.07 -0.69
C LYS A 233 7.82 -2.22 0.33
N MET A 234 6.75 -3.01 0.29
CA MET A 234 6.58 -4.14 1.20
C MET A 234 7.61 -5.25 0.94
N VAL A 235 7.88 -5.56 -0.34
CA VAL A 235 8.91 -6.53 -0.74
C VAL A 235 10.30 -6.09 -0.31
N ASN A 236 10.64 -4.82 -0.56
CA ASN A 236 11.95 -4.27 -0.18
C ASN A 236 12.12 -4.22 1.34
N GLY A 237 11.07 -3.84 2.08
CA GLY A 237 11.09 -3.92 3.54
C GLY A 237 11.35 -5.34 4.04
N PHE A 238 10.74 -6.35 3.44
CA PHE A 238 11.04 -7.74 3.80
C PHE A 238 12.48 -8.15 3.45
N LYS A 239 12.92 -7.89 2.21
CA LYS A 239 14.28 -8.24 1.76
C LYS A 239 15.36 -7.58 2.60
N ALA A 240 15.16 -6.32 3.00
CA ALA A 240 16.11 -5.54 3.78
C ALA A 240 16.46 -6.14 5.15
N PHE A 241 15.60 -7.01 5.70
CA PHE A 241 15.80 -7.63 7.01
C PHE A 241 15.85 -9.16 6.98
N ARG A 242 15.95 -9.75 5.79
CA ARG A 242 15.96 -11.21 5.63
C ARG A 242 17.38 -11.69 5.38
N THR A 243 17.93 -12.49 6.29
CA THR A 243 19.23 -13.14 6.12
C THR A 243 19.36 -13.82 4.75
N GLY A 244 20.50 -13.63 4.10
CA GLY A 244 20.84 -14.15 2.78
C GLY A 244 20.34 -13.30 1.61
N TYR A 245 19.41 -12.37 1.82
CA TYR A 245 18.91 -11.51 0.74
C TYR A 245 19.85 -10.33 0.48
N LEU A 246 19.97 -9.96 -0.80
CA LEU A 246 20.64 -8.72 -1.18
C LEU A 246 19.84 -7.52 -0.64
N PHE A 247 20.51 -6.65 0.12
CA PHE A 247 19.88 -5.46 0.67
C PHE A 247 19.44 -4.51 -0.47
N PRO A 248 18.22 -3.92 -0.42
CA PRO A 248 17.76 -3.06 -1.50
C PRO A 248 18.64 -1.82 -1.68
N GLU A 249 18.96 -1.50 -2.95
CA GLU A 249 19.86 -0.41 -3.32
C GLU A 249 19.45 0.95 -2.73
N ILE A 250 20.44 1.72 -2.28
CA ILE A 250 20.33 3.11 -1.85
C ILE A 250 21.23 3.95 -2.75
N ASN A 251 20.66 4.99 -3.37
CA ASN A 251 21.38 5.98 -4.15
C ASN A 251 20.88 7.37 -3.75
N THR A 252 21.70 8.13 -3.02
CA THR A 252 21.29 9.40 -2.43
C THR A 252 22.50 10.23 -2.01
N LYS A 253 22.26 11.41 -1.42
CA LYS A 253 23.30 12.26 -0.84
C LYS A 253 23.34 12.11 0.67
N THR A 254 24.54 12.10 1.23
CA THR A 254 24.78 12.22 2.67
C THR A 254 24.46 13.63 3.16
N VAL A 255 24.45 13.83 4.48
CA VAL A 255 24.25 15.14 5.12
C VAL A 255 25.31 16.18 4.73
N THR A 256 26.52 15.73 4.34
CA THR A 256 27.62 16.57 3.85
C THR A 256 27.55 16.84 2.35
N GLY A 257 26.57 16.27 1.65
CA GLY A 257 26.37 16.47 0.21
C GLY A 257 27.10 15.47 -0.69
N LYS A 258 27.92 14.57 -0.13
CA LYS A 258 28.57 13.47 -0.86
C LYS A 258 27.50 12.52 -1.42
N THR A 259 27.53 12.28 -2.72
CA THR A 259 26.70 11.25 -3.37
C THR A 259 27.22 9.87 -2.98
N ILE A 260 26.31 8.99 -2.55
CA ILE A 260 26.64 7.60 -2.22
C ILE A 260 25.71 6.64 -2.94
N ASN A 261 26.29 5.50 -3.31
CA ASN A 261 25.58 4.34 -3.82
C ASN A 261 25.96 3.15 -2.92
N LEU A 262 24.98 2.34 -2.53
CA LEU A 262 25.23 1.20 -1.63
C LEU A 262 26.27 0.22 -2.22
N LYS A 263 26.33 0.08 -3.55
CA LYS A 263 27.34 -0.74 -4.23
C LYS A 263 28.78 -0.29 -3.95
N ASN A 264 28.99 0.97 -3.60
CA ASN A 264 30.33 1.51 -3.31
C ASN A 264 30.91 0.96 -2.00
N TYR A 265 30.08 0.34 -1.15
CA TYR A 265 30.52 -0.29 0.10
C TYR A 265 30.88 -1.78 -0.07
N ARG A 266 30.71 -2.35 -1.28
CA ARG A 266 31.08 -3.74 -1.56
C ARG A 266 32.57 -3.97 -1.33
N GLY A 267 32.93 -5.19 -0.93
CA GLY A 267 34.29 -5.56 -0.51
C GLY A 267 34.54 -5.42 0.99
N LYS A 268 33.70 -4.66 1.71
CA LYS A 268 33.68 -4.56 3.17
C LYS A 268 32.35 -5.04 3.74
N TYR A 269 32.34 -5.46 4.99
CA TYR A 269 31.10 -5.58 5.74
C TYR A 269 30.49 -4.18 5.91
N LEU A 270 29.17 -4.08 5.84
CA LEU A 270 28.46 -2.81 6.03
C LEU A 270 27.44 -2.94 7.15
N LEU A 271 27.55 -2.10 8.17
CA LEU A 271 26.50 -1.94 9.18
C LEU A 271 25.64 -0.72 8.82
N ILE A 272 24.41 -0.97 8.39
CA ILE A 272 23.40 0.08 8.21
C ILE A 272 22.70 0.30 9.54
N ASP A 273 22.72 1.53 10.06
CA ASP A 273 22.09 1.90 11.33
C ASP A 273 20.95 2.90 11.07
N PHE A 274 19.71 2.45 11.26
CA PHE A 274 18.53 3.32 11.25
C PHE A 274 18.38 3.95 12.63
N TRP A 275 18.62 5.26 12.73
CA TRP A 275 18.81 5.97 13.99
C TRP A 275 18.24 7.39 13.96
N GLY A 276 18.50 8.21 14.97
CA GLY A 276 18.19 9.65 14.96
C GLY A 276 18.83 10.40 16.11
N SER A 277 19.06 11.71 15.95
CA SER A 277 19.67 12.60 16.96
C SER A 277 18.82 12.79 18.22
N TRP A 278 17.54 12.40 18.14
CA TRP A 278 16.58 12.39 19.23
C TRP A 278 16.51 11.03 19.95
N CYS A 279 17.17 9.99 19.44
CA CYS A 279 17.08 8.62 19.95
C CYS A 279 18.16 8.37 21.01
N GLY A 280 17.80 8.42 22.30
CA GLY A 280 18.71 8.15 23.42
C GLY A 280 19.49 6.83 23.29
N PRO A 281 18.82 5.67 23.13
CA PRO A 281 19.51 4.39 22.97
C PRO A 281 20.45 4.33 21.76
N CYS A 282 20.14 5.05 20.68
CA CYS A 282 21.02 5.14 19.51
C CYS A 282 22.30 5.90 19.86
N ILE A 283 22.18 6.99 20.62
CA ILE A 283 23.32 7.82 21.05
C ILE A 283 24.24 7.03 22.00
N ASP A 284 23.65 6.25 22.91
CA ASP A 284 24.40 5.44 23.88
C ASP A 284 25.27 4.36 23.22
N GLU A 285 24.91 3.90 22.01
CA GLU A 285 25.68 2.90 21.25
C GLU A 285 26.83 3.48 20.42
N ILE A 286 26.82 4.79 20.13
CA ILE A 286 27.83 5.44 19.28
C ILE A 286 29.26 5.26 19.80
N PRO A 287 29.58 5.42 21.11
CA PRO A 287 30.94 5.20 21.60
C PRO A 287 31.48 3.83 21.24
N LYS A 288 30.67 2.78 21.43
CA LYS A 288 31.05 1.41 21.11
C LYS A 288 31.18 1.21 19.59
N LEU A 289 30.25 1.73 18.79
CA LEU A 289 30.37 1.69 17.32
C LEU A 289 31.64 2.39 16.82
N LYS A 290 32.08 3.47 17.46
CA LYS A 290 33.35 4.14 17.14
C LYS A 290 34.56 3.26 17.41
N GLU A 291 34.54 2.45 18.47
CA GLU A 291 35.62 1.49 18.76
C GLU A 291 35.75 0.45 17.63
N TYR A 292 34.63 -0.18 17.22
CA TYR A 292 34.66 -1.13 16.10
C TYR A 292 35.07 -0.47 14.79
N TYR A 293 34.53 0.72 14.49
CA TYR A 293 34.90 1.43 13.28
C TYR A 293 36.39 1.79 13.26
N LYS A 294 36.96 2.22 14.39
CA LYS A 294 38.40 2.49 14.52
C LYS A 294 39.23 1.23 14.32
N ASN A 295 38.86 0.12 14.95
CA ASN A 295 39.65 -1.12 14.93
C ASN A 295 39.52 -1.91 13.63
N TYR A 296 38.41 -1.73 12.89
CA TYR A 296 38.06 -2.54 11.74
C TYR A 296 37.72 -1.75 10.47
N ASN A 297 38.07 -0.47 10.35
CA ASN A 297 37.76 0.36 9.16
C ASN A 297 38.22 -0.22 7.80
N SER A 298 39.22 -1.10 7.79
CA SER A 298 39.67 -1.79 6.57
C SER A 298 38.70 -2.90 6.15
N LYS A 299 37.93 -3.45 7.08
CA LYS A 299 36.98 -4.57 6.89
C LYS A 299 35.51 -4.16 7.03
N LEU A 300 35.22 -3.06 7.74
CA LEU A 300 33.89 -2.61 8.13
C LEU A 300 33.66 -1.15 7.72
N GLU A 301 32.48 -0.89 7.17
CA GLU A 301 31.90 0.44 7.02
C GLU A 301 30.61 0.54 7.84
N ILE A 302 30.25 1.77 8.22
CA ILE A 302 28.97 2.07 8.86
C ILE A 302 28.24 3.09 7.97
N LEU A 303 26.93 2.92 7.81
CA LEU A 303 26.07 3.90 7.15
C LEU A 303 24.92 4.24 8.07
N GLY A 304 24.92 5.47 8.60
CA GLY A 304 23.81 5.97 9.40
C GLY A 304 22.68 6.48 8.51
N ILE A 305 21.46 6.02 8.75
CA ILE A 305 20.24 6.57 8.15
C ILE A 305 19.43 7.22 9.28
N ALA A 306 19.54 8.54 9.38
CA ALA A 306 18.83 9.33 10.36
C ALA A 306 17.36 9.49 9.94
N CYS A 307 16.45 8.99 10.78
CA CYS A 307 15.03 8.89 10.51
C CYS A 307 14.24 9.91 11.33
N ASN A 308 13.23 10.53 10.70
CA ASN A 308 12.37 11.52 11.34
C ASN A 308 13.15 12.65 12.05
N ASP A 309 14.26 13.08 11.45
CA ASP A 309 15.23 13.97 12.10
C ASP A 309 15.28 15.36 11.45
N ASN A 310 15.96 16.28 12.11
CA ASN A 310 16.26 17.62 11.62
C ASN A 310 17.74 17.72 11.21
N LYS A 311 18.00 18.24 10.01
CA LYS A 311 19.35 18.34 9.44
C LYS A 311 20.35 19.07 10.37
N ASN A 312 19.92 20.15 11.03
CA ASN A 312 20.81 20.96 11.85
C ASN A 312 21.18 20.23 13.14
N LYS A 313 20.18 19.66 13.85
CA LYS A 313 20.40 18.85 15.06
C LYS A 313 21.28 17.63 14.78
N LEU A 314 21.01 16.95 13.67
CA LEU A 314 21.81 15.81 13.22
C LEU A 314 23.27 16.22 12.95
N SER A 315 23.48 17.32 12.22
CA SER A 315 24.83 17.82 11.90
C SER A 315 25.60 18.24 13.17
N GLU A 316 24.92 18.89 14.11
CA GLU A 316 25.47 19.29 15.40
C GLU A 316 25.92 18.07 16.21
N LEU A 317 25.06 17.04 16.32
CA LEU A 317 25.38 15.83 17.06
C LEU A 317 26.52 15.03 16.39
N ILE A 318 26.51 14.90 15.06
CA ILE A 318 27.59 14.27 14.30
C ILE A 318 28.93 14.95 14.60
N SER A 319 28.96 16.28 14.61
CA SER A 319 30.15 17.06 14.94
C SER A 319 30.57 16.85 16.40
N LYS A 320 29.64 17.03 17.34
CA LYS A 320 29.87 16.90 18.79
C LYS A 320 30.40 15.52 19.19
N MET A 321 29.84 14.46 18.62
CA MET A 321 30.25 13.08 18.89
C MET A 321 31.40 12.62 18.00
N ASN A 322 31.87 13.47 17.08
CA ASN A 322 32.94 13.17 16.13
C ASN A 322 32.68 11.87 15.36
N ILE A 323 31.46 11.73 14.81
CA ILE A 323 31.05 10.58 14.02
C ILE A 323 31.73 10.65 12.65
N LYS A 324 32.47 9.59 12.28
CA LYS A 324 33.33 9.58 11.10
C LYS A 324 32.77 8.85 9.88
N TRP A 325 31.67 8.13 10.05
CA TRP A 325 31.02 7.41 8.96
C TRP A 325 29.97 8.26 8.26
N ASP A 326 29.61 7.84 7.03
CA ASP A 326 28.62 8.54 6.23
C ASP A 326 27.23 8.47 6.89
N ASN A 327 26.51 9.60 6.85
CA ASN A 327 25.16 9.71 7.39
C ASN A 327 24.21 10.30 6.34
N ILE A 328 23.04 9.71 6.18
CA ILE A 328 21.95 10.18 5.32
C ILE A 328 20.82 10.69 6.21
N LEU A 329 20.18 11.79 5.80
CA LEU A 329 18.90 12.21 6.35
C LEU A 329 17.76 11.60 5.53
N SER A 330 16.93 10.75 6.14
CA SER A 330 15.71 10.24 5.52
C SER A 330 14.72 11.38 5.30
N SER A 331 14.11 11.44 4.11
CA SER A 331 13.03 12.37 3.84
C SER A 331 11.80 12.03 4.68
N ASN A 332 11.10 13.07 5.16
CA ASN A 332 9.81 12.93 5.85
C ASN A 332 8.63 13.12 4.89
N LEU A 333 8.89 13.39 3.62
CA LEU A 333 7.84 13.56 2.61
C LEU A 333 7.25 12.20 2.22
N LYS A 334 5.92 12.12 2.16
CA LYS A 334 5.23 10.92 1.69
C LYS A 334 5.58 10.69 0.22
N ASN A 335 5.82 9.42 -0.15
CA ASN A 335 6.17 8.98 -1.51
C ASN A 335 7.49 9.52 -2.07
N ASP A 336 8.35 10.14 -1.26
CA ASP A 336 9.73 10.44 -1.63
C ASP A 336 10.57 9.16 -1.68
N THR A 337 11.42 9.01 -2.70
CA THR A 337 12.30 7.85 -2.87
C THR A 337 13.38 7.76 -1.78
N ASN A 338 13.71 8.90 -1.14
CA ASN A 338 14.62 9.01 -0.01
C ASN A 338 13.90 8.95 1.35
N ASN A 339 12.58 8.67 1.38
CA ASN A 339 11.91 8.33 2.63
C ASN A 339 12.23 6.88 3.00
N PHE A 340 13.35 6.67 3.68
CA PHE A 340 13.85 5.35 4.05
C PHE A 340 13.01 4.69 5.15
N VAL A 341 12.34 5.48 6.00
CA VAL A 341 11.38 4.96 6.99
C VAL A 341 10.22 4.24 6.29
N ASP A 342 9.64 4.86 5.25
CA ASP A 342 8.57 4.25 4.45
C ASP A 342 9.11 3.17 3.51
N LYS A 343 10.27 3.38 2.87
CA LYS A 343 10.85 2.40 1.94
C LYS A 343 11.17 1.07 2.61
N PHE A 344 11.72 1.09 3.82
CA PHE A 344 12.11 -0.09 4.57
C PHE A 344 11.11 -0.45 5.68
N GLN A 345 10.00 0.28 5.82
CA GLN A 345 8.99 0.02 6.86
C GLN A 345 9.58 0.00 8.29
N ILE A 346 10.51 0.92 8.60
CA ILE A 346 11.11 1.04 9.93
C ILE A 346 10.04 1.43 10.95
N ARG A 347 10.05 0.75 12.10
CA ARG A 347 9.09 0.96 13.21
C ARG A 347 9.74 1.12 14.58
N VAL A 348 10.99 0.67 14.74
CA VAL A 348 11.72 0.67 16.02
C VAL A 348 13.11 1.25 15.78
N TYR A 349 13.63 1.99 16.76
CA TYR A 349 14.95 2.59 16.72
C TYR A 349 15.75 2.23 17.98
N PRO A 350 17.05 1.95 17.88
CA PRO A 350 17.74 1.73 16.60
C PRO A 350 17.26 0.44 15.91
N THR A 351 17.42 0.37 14.59
CA THR A 351 17.37 -0.89 13.84
C THR A 351 18.65 -0.99 13.04
N LYS A 352 19.38 -2.09 13.17
CA LYS A 352 20.68 -2.27 12.50
C LYS A 352 20.65 -3.48 11.58
N VAL A 353 21.28 -3.35 10.42
CA VAL A 353 21.40 -4.43 9.44
C VAL A 353 22.86 -4.60 9.10
N LEU A 354 23.41 -5.78 9.42
CA LEU A 354 24.77 -6.14 9.07
C LEU A 354 24.77 -6.88 7.73
N LEU A 355 25.55 -6.36 6.77
CA LEU A 355 25.68 -6.91 5.43
C LEU A 355 27.06 -7.52 5.22
N ASP A 356 27.13 -8.57 4.40
CA ASP A 356 28.37 -9.16 3.90
C ASP A 356 29.04 -8.26 2.83
N LYS A 357 30.21 -8.69 2.36
CA LYS A 357 31.02 -7.98 1.35
C LYS A 357 30.35 -7.85 -0.02
N ASN A 358 29.32 -8.66 -0.29
CA ASN A 358 28.54 -8.64 -1.51
C ASN A 358 27.23 -7.85 -1.36
N GLY A 359 26.90 -7.39 -0.14
CA GLY A 359 25.69 -6.65 0.19
C GLY A 359 24.51 -7.51 0.64
N HIS A 360 24.71 -8.80 0.93
CA HIS A 360 23.67 -9.66 1.47
C HIS A 360 23.52 -9.46 2.98
N VAL A 361 22.29 -9.50 3.47
CA VAL A 361 21.99 -9.42 4.90
C VAL A 361 22.56 -10.63 5.62
N ILE A 362 23.45 -10.40 6.56
CA ILE A 362 23.89 -11.40 7.54
C ILE A 362 22.82 -11.51 8.61
N LYS A 363 22.49 -10.37 9.25
CA LYS A 363 21.55 -10.32 10.37
C LYS A 363 20.96 -8.92 10.57
N THR A 364 19.80 -8.87 11.21
CA THR A 364 19.11 -7.65 11.64
C THR A 364 18.95 -7.65 13.15
N TYR A 365 19.18 -6.49 13.76
CA TYR A 365 19.07 -6.25 15.19
C TYR A 365 18.07 -5.12 15.42
N ILE A 366 17.13 -5.32 16.35
CA ILE A 366 16.02 -4.39 16.60
C ILE A 366 16.11 -3.92 18.05
N GLY A 367 16.15 -2.60 18.25
CA GLY A 367 16.40 -1.98 19.55
C GLY A 367 17.87 -2.02 19.94
N SER A 368 18.17 -1.64 21.18
CA SER A 368 19.52 -1.76 21.71
C SER A 368 19.83 -3.21 22.05
N ASP A 369 20.38 -3.91 21.07
CA ASP A 369 20.62 -5.34 21.11
C ASP A 369 22.11 -5.64 21.34
N LYS A 370 22.42 -6.25 22.48
CA LYS A 370 23.79 -6.66 22.82
C LYS A 370 24.32 -7.74 21.87
N GLU A 371 23.44 -8.46 21.19
CA GLU A 371 23.81 -9.53 20.26
C GLU A 371 24.62 -9.00 19.07
N LEU A 372 24.36 -7.78 18.60
CA LEU A 372 25.15 -7.14 17.53
C LEU A 372 26.64 -7.18 17.84
N PHE A 373 27.01 -6.70 19.02
CA PHE A 373 28.42 -6.56 19.36
C PHE A 373 29.09 -7.92 19.57
N LYS A 374 28.35 -8.91 20.10
CA LYS A 374 28.82 -10.29 20.19
C LYS A 374 29.09 -10.88 18.80
N ASP A 375 28.19 -10.63 17.85
CA ASP A 375 28.34 -11.11 16.48
C ASP A 375 29.47 -10.38 15.74
N MET A 376 29.65 -9.07 15.98
CA MET A 376 30.79 -8.32 15.45
C MET A 376 32.13 -8.81 16.03
N ASP A 377 32.20 -9.11 17.33
CA ASP A 377 33.40 -9.70 17.95
C ASP A 377 33.75 -11.03 17.29
N ASN A 378 32.77 -11.90 17.04
CA ASN A 378 33.01 -13.18 16.38
C ASN A 378 33.40 -13.03 14.90
N LEU A 379 32.88 -12.00 14.22
CA LEU A 379 33.16 -11.76 12.81
C LEU A 379 34.56 -11.18 12.57
N PHE A 380 35.11 -10.45 13.53
CA PHE A 380 36.38 -9.73 13.39
C PHE A 380 37.52 -10.21 14.29
N LYS A 381 37.28 -11.19 15.17
CA LYS A 381 38.33 -12.11 15.65
C LYS A 381 39.05 -12.72 14.45
#